data_AF-A0A940R219-F1
#
_entry.id   AF-A0A940R219-F1
#
_cell.length_a   1.000
_cell.length_b   1.000
_cell.length_c   1.000
_cell.angle_alpha   90.00
_cell.angle_beta   90.00
_cell.angle_gamma   90.00
#
_symmetry.space_group_name_H-M   'P 1'
#
loop_
_entity.id
_entity.type
_entity.pdbx_description
1 polymer ?
#
loop_
_entity_poly.entity_id
_entity_poly.type
_entity_poly.pdbx_seq_one_letter_code
_entity_poly.pdbx_strand_id
1 'polypeptide(L)'
;AIAYAASGRKRPPGSNAKFTTALYGDEKSLTTAVNSYMNRKLYGETVSARVWKLSNYWQKIVRDNVQEAIRIGTNYKDLAKTLTDAVRKYPEGAKLPRGVYKRPIDNARRLARNETNLAYADADYRRWQQIEFIIGIEVRLSNNHPRYDVCDDMAGRYPKTFHFLKWHVNCRCIAIPILASEKLREELEDYKLGLSNKKPDFNYVEDIPDKASSWIKQNADRVAGWSNPPYWIKANKEVYNAAKK
;
A
#
# COMPACT_ATOMS: atom_id res chain seq x y z
N ALA A 1 -40.61 28.00 -4.50
CA ALA A 1 -40.41 26.68 -3.86
C ALA A 1 -40.45 25.61 -4.94
N ILE A 2 -39.32 25.02 -5.30
CA ILE A 2 -39.25 23.86 -6.19
C ILE A 2 -38.27 22.88 -5.55
N ALA A 3 -38.81 21.75 -5.12
CA ALA A 3 -38.11 20.66 -4.45
C ALA A 3 -37.36 19.80 -5.47
N TYR A 4 -36.07 19.55 -5.23
CA TYR A 4 -35.31 18.54 -5.96
C TYR A 4 -35.35 17.20 -5.21
N ALA A 5 -35.99 16.22 -5.83
CA ALA A 5 -36.10 14.86 -5.34
C ALA A 5 -34.73 14.17 -5.28
N ALA A 6 -34.41 13.64 -4.10
CA ALA A 6 -33.23 12.82 -3.86
C ALA A 6 -33.42 11.44 -4.50
N SER A 7 -32.73 11.17 -5.60
CA SER A 7 -32.60 9.81 -6.15
C SER A 7 -31.70 8.98 -5.23
N GLY A 8 -32.32 8.10 -4.44
CA GLY A 8 -31.65 7.17 -3.55
C GLY A 8 -30.78 6.16 -4.29
N ARG A 9 -29.45 6.29 -4.18
CA ARG A 9 -28.55 5.14 -4.30
C ARG A 9 -28.48 4.48 -2.92
N LYS A 10 -29.19 3.37 -2.74
CA LYS A 10 -29.01 2.49 -1.58
C LYS A 10 -27.51 2.10 -1.52
N ARG A 11 -26.83 2.42 -0.42
CA ARG A 11 -25.46 1.90 -0.16
C ARG A 11 -25.55 0.36 -0.09
N PRO A 12 -24.61 -0.39 -0.68
CA PRO A 12 -24.57 -1.83 -0.47
C PRO A 12 -24.40 -2.14 1.03
N PRO A 13 -25.09 -3.15 1.56
CA PRO A 13 -24.93 -3.59 2.94
C PRO A 13 -23.54 -4.20 3.17
N GLY A 14 -23.16 -4.28 4.44
CA GLY A 14 -21.80 -4.45 4.94
C GLY A 14 -21.07 -5.75 4.59
N SER A 15 -19.79 -5.75 4.98
CA SER A 15 -18.82 -6.85 4.95
C SER A 15 -18.72 -7.60 3.63
N ASN A 16 -17.72 -7.27 2.82
CA ASN A 16 -17.31 -8.12 1.72
C ASN A 16 -16.46 -9.29 2.26
N ALA A 17 -17.11 -10.24 2.96
CA ALA A 17 -16.52 -11.54 3.29
C ALA A 17 -16.06 -12.32 2.04
N LYS A 18 -16.49 -11.90 0.83
CA LYS A 18 -16.04 -12.44 -0.45
C LYS A 18 -14.68 -11.89 -0.94
N PHE A 19 -14.21 -10.75 -0.41
CA PHE A 19 -12.89 -10.20 -0.78
C PHE A 19 -11.75 -10.86 0.00
N THR A 20 -12.02 -11.32 1.22
CA THR A 20 -11.03 -11.94 2.12
C THR A 20 -10.59 -13.32 1.66
N THR A 21 -11.52 -14.16 1.20
CA THR A 21 -11.23 -15.52 0.72
C THR A 21 -10.53 -15.52 -0.64
N ALA A 22 -10.82 -14.54 -1.50
CA ALA A 22 -10.23 -14.44 -2.84
C ALA A 22 -8.76 -13.97 -2.84
N LEU A 23 -8.31 -13.26 -1.79
CA LEU A 23 -6.96 -12.70 -1.71
C LEU A 23 -5.95 -13.59 -0.96
N TYR A 24 -6.42 -14.38 0.00
CA TYR A 24 -5.53 -15.17 0.88
C TYR A 24 -5.89 -16.67 0.97
N GLY A 25 -7.01 -17.10 0.40
CA GLY A 25 -7.45 -18.50 0.40
C GLY A 25 -8.21 -18.92 1.67
N ASP A 26 -7.73 -18.54 2.87
CA ASP A 26 -8.38 -18.88 4.14
C ASP A 26 -8.20 -17.79 5.23
N GLU A 27 -8.94 -17.90 6.35
CA GLU A 27 -8.91 -16.90 7.43
C GLU A 27 -7.58 -16.91 8.22
N LYS A 28 -6.91 -18.07 8.30
CA LYS A 28 -5.64 -18.23 9.01
C LYS A 28 -4.49 -17.62 8.21
N SER A 29 -4.49 -17.76 6.89
CA SER A 29 -3.53 -17.15 5.98
C SER A 29 -3.74 -15.63 5.89
N LEU A 30 -4.98 -15.14 5.90
CA LEU A 30 -5.29 -13.72 6.05
C LEU A 30 -4.75 -13.18 7.38
N THR A 31 -5.03 -13.86 8.49
CA THR A 31 -4.53 -13.48 9.82
C THR A 31 -3.01 -13.48 9.86
N THR A 32 -2.36 -14.44 9.19
CA THR A 32 -0.89 -14.52 9.07
C THR A 32 -0.34 -13.39 8.21
N ALA A 33 -0.97 -13.06 7.09
CA ALA A 33 -0.57 -11.96 6.21
C ALA A 33 -0.74 -10.61 6.88
N VAL A 34 -1.87 -10.39 7.57
CA VAL A 34 -2.13 -9.18 8.35
C VAL A 34 -1.16 -9.08 9.52
N ASN A 35 -0.91 -10.16 10.26
CA ASN A 35 0.10 -10.16 11.32
C ASN A 35 1.51 -9.91 10.77
N SER A 36 1.87 -10.47 9.61
CA SER A 36 3.15 -10.22 8.94
C SER A 36 3.30 -8.74 8.53
N TYR A 37 2.23 -8.14 8.00
CA TYR A 37 2.18 -6.72 7.68
C TYR A 37 2.31 -5.84 8.94
N MET A 38 1.54 -6.13 10.00
CA MET A 38 1.51 -5.34 11.24
C MET A 38 2.77 -5.50 12.11
N ASN A 39 3.38 -6.70 12.10
CA ASN A 39 4.62 -7.00 12.82
C ASN A 39 5.88 -6.58 12.04
N ARG A 40 5.72 -6.08 10.81
CA ARG A 40 6.86 -5.53 10.06
C ARG A 40 7.43 -4.36 10.85
N LYS A 41 8.67 -4.51 11.34
CA LYS A 41 9.46 -3.43 11.95
C LYS A 41 9.89 -2.44 10.85
N LEU A 42 8.93 -1.65 10.39
CA LEU A 42 9.09 -0.35 9.75
C LEU A 42 10.04 0.55 10.55
N TYR A 43 11.35 0.62 10.28
CA TYR A 43 12.30 1.54 10.98
C TYR A 43 12.63 1.13 12.43
N GLY A 44 12.54 -0.16 12.76
CA GLY A 44 12.71 -0.63 14.14
C GLY A 44 11.46 -0.44 15.01
N GLU A 45 10.40 0.15 14.46
CA GLU A 45 9.14 0.48 15.13
C GLU A 45 7.95 -0.26 14.49
N THR A 46 6.89 -0.50 15.28
CA THR A 46 5.62 -1.07 14.77
C THR A 46 4.76 0.02 14.11
N VAL A 47 3.77 -0.36 13.30
CA VAL A 47 2.81 0.54 12.61
C VAL A 47 2.30 1.70 13.50
N SER A 48 2.17 1.46 14.79
CA SER A 48 1.56 2.37 15.75
C SER A 48 2.53 3.25 16.55
N ALA A 49 3.82 2.92 16.62
CA ALA A 49 4.85 3.78 17.23
C ALA A 49 5.23 4.99 16.34
N ARG A 50 4.96 4.89 15.04
CA ARG A 50 5.44 5.81 14.01
C ARG A 50 4.66 7.12 13.85
N VAL A 51 3.38 7.15 14.22
CA VAL A 51 2.56 8.36 14.03
C VAL A 51 2.59 9.23 15.28
N TRP A 52 2.58 8.61 16.45
CA TRP A 52 2.62 9.26 17.74
C TRP A 52 3.58 8.45 18.64
N LYS A 53 4.41 9.12 19.46
CA LYS A 53 5.09 8.47 20.61
C LYS A 53 4.04 8.09 21.66
N LEU A 54 3.26 7.08 21.33
CA LEU A 54 2.12 6.61 22.08
C LEU A 54 2.56 5.72 23.22
N SER A 55 1.82 5.77 24.33
CA SER A 55 1.88 4.68 25.30
C SER A 55 1.58 3.35 24.60
N ASN A 56 2.20 2.27 25.06
CA ASN A 56 2.04 0.92 24.48
C ASN A 56 0.56 0.52 24.31
N TYR A 57 -0.30 1.03 25.19
CA TYR A 57 -1.75 0.87 25.14
C TYR A 57 -2.39 1.45 23.87
N TRP A 58 -2.09 2.70 23.53
CA TRP A 58 -2.59 3.33 22.32
C TRP A 58 -2.03 2.70 21.06
N GLN A 59 -0.75 2.29 21.12
CA GLN A 59 -0.13 1.57 20.03
C GLN A 59 -0.90 0.29 19.70
N LYS A 60 -1.40 -0.39 20.73
CA LYS A 60 -2.25 -1.57 20.59
C LYS A 60 -3.62 -1.22 20.00
N ILE A 61 -4.34 -0.22 20.54
CA ILE A 61 -5.67 0.16 20.01
C ILE A 61 -5.61 0.51 18.53
N VAL A 62 -4.65 1.35 18.15
CA VAL A 62 -4.46 1.76 16.76
C VAL A 62 -4.13 0.57 15.87
N ARG A 63 -3.22 -0.29 16.33
CA ARG A 63 -2.83 -1.52 15.63
C ARG A 63 -4.04 -2.43 15.41
N ASP A 64 -4.78 -2.73 16.47
CA ASP A 64 -5.93 -3.64 16.45
C ASP A 64 -7.04 -3.11 15.50
N ASN A 65 -7.32 -1.81 15.54
CA ASN A 65 -8.32 -1.20 14.65
C ASN A 65 -7.89 -1.18 13.19
N VAL A 66 -6.62 -0.87 12.91
CA VAL A 66 -6.06 -0.92 11.55
C VAL A 66 -6.06 -2.36 11.03
N GLN A 67 -5.64 -3.31 11.88
CA GLN A 67 -5.64 -4.74 11.59
C GLN A 67 -7.04 -5.24 11.25
N GLU A 68 -8.03 -4.94 12.08
CA GLU A 68 -9.40 -5.36 11.84
C GLU A 68 -9.97 -4.70 10.58
N ALA A 69 -9.71 -3.41 10.37
CA ALA A 69 -10.15 -2.71 9.17
C ALA A 69 -9.55 -3.30 7.89
N ILE A 70 -8.27 -3.67 7.91
CA ILE A 70 -7.63 -4.36 6.78
C ILE A 70 -8.24 -5.74 6.59
N ARG A 71 -8.43 -6.50 7.68
CA ARG A 71 -9.02 -7.84 7.67
C ARG A 71 -10.39 -7.85 7.01
N ILE A 72 -11.27 -6.92 7.37
CA ILE A 72 -12.66 -6.89 6.86
C ILE A 72 -12.81 -6.07 5.56
N GLY A 73 -11.73 -5.45 5.07
CA GLY A 73 -11.76 -4.59 3.88
C GLY A 73 -12.52 -3.27 4.07
N THR A 74 -12.43 -2.69 5.27
CA THR A 74 -13.07 -1.40 5.60
C THR A 74 -12.47 -0.28 4.78
N ASN A 75 -13.32 0.62 4.29
CA ASN A 75 -12.87 1.85 3.64
C ASN A 75 -12.08 2.73 4.62
N TYR A 76 -11.01 3.39 4.16
CA TYR A 76 -10.21 4.32 4.95
C TYR A 76 -11.06 5.39 5.68
N LYS A 77 -12.21 5.80 5.12
CA LYS A 77 -13.11 6.79 5.75
C LYS A 77 -13.69 6.24 7.06
N ASP A 78 -14.12 5.00 7.05
CA ASP A 78 -14.74 4.34 8.19
C ASP A 78 -13.66 3.97 9.23
N LEU A 79 -12.50 3.46 8.80
CA LEU A 79 -11.34 3.29 9.70
C LEU A 79 -10.94 4.63 10.35
N ALA A 80 -10.88 5.72 9.58
CA ALA A 80 -10.58 7.02 10.13
C ALA A 80 -11.62 7.49 11.15
N LYS A 81 -12.91 7.18 10.93
CA LYS A 81 -13.98 7.45 11.90
C LYS A 81 -13.79 6.61 13.17
N THR A 82 -13.53 5.30 13.04
CA THR A 82 -13.27 4.42 14.19
C THR A 82 -12.08 4.88 15.02
N LEU A 83 -10.96 5.22 14.36
CA LEU A 83 -9.79 5.78 15.06
C LEU A 83 -10.10 7.14 15.70
N THR A 84 -10.90 7.98 15.04
CA THR A 84 -11.35 9.26 15.61
C THR A 84 -12.19 9.05 16.87
N ASP A 85 -13.14 8.14 16.83
CA ASP A 85 -14.04 7.87 17.94
C ASP A 85 -13.27 7.21 19.10
N ALA A 86 -12.30 6.33 18.81
CA ALA A 86 -11.36 5.82 19.79
C ALA A 86 -10.54 6.95 20.45
N VAL A 87 -10.09 7.93 19.66
CA VAL A 87 -9.40 9.13 20.16
C VAL A 87 -10.29 10.02 21.03
N ARG A 88 -11.58 10.14 20.71
CA ARG A 88 -12.55 10.97 21.45
C ARG A 88 -13.01 10.36 22.77
N LYS A 89 -13.17 9.03 22.82
CA LYS A 89 -13.58 8.29 24.03
C LYS A 89 -12.47 8.18 25.09
N TYR A 90 -11.35 8.86 24.87
CA TYR A 90 -10.26 8.89 25.81
C TYR A 90 -10.64 9.67 27.06
N PRO A 91 -10.26 9.23 28.28
CA PRO A 91 -10.53 9.98 29.49
C PRO A 91 -9.99 11.41 29.36
N GLU A 92 -10.85 12.40 29.63
CA GLU A 92 -10.47 13.81 29.67
C GLU A 92 -9.24 13.97 30.58
N GLY A 93 -8.17 14.55 30.02
CA GLY A 93 -6.96 14.90 30.77
C GLY A 93 -5.68 14.18 30.33
N ALA A 94 -5.78 13.07 29.60
CA ALA A 94 -4.57 12.43 29.10
C ALA A 94 -4.12 13.08 27.76
N LYS A 95 -2.89 13.60 27.76
CA LYS A 95 -2.32 14.35 26.62
C LYS A 95 -1.98 13.37 25.50
N LEU A 96 -2.73 13.42 24.40
CA LEU A 96 -2.40 12.72 23.17
C LEU A 96 -1.05 13.25 22.66
N PRO A 97 -0.08 12.39 22.28
CA PRO A 97 1.19 12.83 21.75
C PRO A 97 0.99 13.72 20.53
N ARG A 98 1.82 14.75 20.40
CA ARG A 98 1.79 15.62 19.22
C ARG A 98 2.27 14.81 18.02
N GLY A 99 1.36 14.57 17.07
CA GLY A 99 1.71 14.10 15.72
C GLY A 99 2.08 15.26 14.80
N VAL A 100 2.19 14.99 13.50
CA VAL A 100 2.48 16.01 12.48
C VAL A 100 1.40 17.09 12.43
N TYR A 101 0.13 16.73 12.65
CA TYR A 101 -0.97 17.69 12.69
C TYR A 101 -1.29 18.15 14.12
N LYS A 102 -1.72 19.40 14.26
CA LYS A 102 -2.16 19.99 15.54
C LYS A 102 -3.34 19.22 16.16
N ARG A 103 -4.27 18.75 15.33
CA ARG A 103 -5.48 18.05 15.78
C ARG A 103 -5.25 16.53 15.77
N PRO A 104 -5.52 15.82 16.87
CA PRO A 104 -5.40 14.37 16.92
C PRO A 104 -6.19 13.63 15.84
N ILE A 105 -7.40 14.12 15.52
CA ILE A 105 -8.27 13.57 14.49
C ILE A 105 -7.64 13.54 13.09
N ASP A 106 -6.83 14.56 12.75
CA ASP A 106 -6.21 14.66 11.43
C ASP A 106 -5.00 13.73 11.32
N ASN A 107 -4.31 13.49 12.44
CA ASN A 107 -3.31 12.43 12.51
C ASN A 107 -3.94 11.04 12.39
N ALA A 108 -5.07 10.78 13.06
CA ALA A 108 -5.80 9.52 12.93
C ALA A 108 -6.23 9.27 11.47
N ARG A 109 -6.75 10.30 10.79
CA ARG A 109 -7.09 10.24 9.35
C ARG A 109 -5.87 9.98 8.46
N ARG A 110 -4.73 10.64 8.74
CA ARG A 110 -3.46 10.43 8.04
C ARG A 110 -3.02 8.98 8.17
N LEU A 111 -3.05 8.44 9.39
CA LEU A 111 -2.66 7.07 9.66
C LEU A 111 -3.57 6.08 8.93
N ALA A 112 -4.89 6.22 9.09
CA ALA A 112 -5.88 5.37 8.43
C ALA A 112 -5.62 5.29 6.92
N ARG A 113 -5.48 6.44 6.25
CA ARG A 113 -5.23 6.49 4.80
C ARG A 113 -3.91 5.83 4.43
N ASN A 114 -2.85 6.14 5.17
CA ASN A 114 -1.52 5.65 4.85
C ASN A 114 -1.44 4.13 5.01
N GLU A 115 -1.91 3.60 6.14
CA GLU A 115 -1.85 2.17 6.42
C GLU A 115 -2.76 1.35 5.52
N THR A 116 -3.98 1.83 5.26
CA THR A 116 -4.86 1.17 4.27
C THR A 116 -4.22 1.14 2.89
N ASN A 117 -3.66 2.26 2.41
CA ASN A 117 -3.03 2.32 1.09
C ASN A 117 -1.78 1.45 0.97
N LEU A 118 -1.00 1.34 2.05
CA LEU A 118 0.18 0.49 2.10
C LEU A 118 -0.20 -0.99 2.15
N ALA A 119 -1.20 -1.35 2.95
CA ALA A 119 -1.69 -2.72 3.04
C ALA A 119 -2.21 -3.23 1.68
N TYR A 120 -2.98 -2.42 0.95
CA TYR A 120 -3.41 -2.77 -0.41
C TYR A 120 -2.23 -2.93 -1.36
N ALA A 121 -1.24 -2.03 -1.30
CA ALA A 121 -0.06 -2.11 -2.17
C ALA A 121 0.83 -3.34 -1.87
N ASP A 122 0.99 -3.71 -0.59
CA ASP A 122 1.70 -4.93 -0.16
C ASP A 122 0.95 -6.19 -0.61
N ALA A 123 -0.38 -6.20 -0.49
CA ALA A 123 -1.22 -7.30 -0.95
C ALA A 123 -1.13 -7.49 -2.47
N ASP A 124 -1.22 -6.40 -3.24
CA ASP A 124 -1.04 -6.44 -4.69
C ASP A 124 0.36 -6.95 -5.07
N TYR A 125 1.41 -6.46 -4.41
CA TYR A 125 2.78 -6.94 -4.63
C TYR A 125 2.89 -8.46 -4.44
N ARG A 126 2.38 -9.00 -3.32
CA ARG A 126 2.42 -10.43 -3.02
C ARG A 126 1.62 -11.25 -4.02
N ARG A 127 0.40 -10.80 -4.34
CA ARG A 127 -0.45 -11.44 -5.33
C ARG A 127 0.23 -11.51 -6.69
N TRP A 128 0.87 -10.41 -7.10
CA TRP A 128 1.56 -10.38 -8.38
C TRP A 128 2.74 -11.33 -8.42
N GLN A 129 3.51 -11.47 -7.33
CA GLN A 129 4.62 -12.45 -7.28
C GLN A 129 4.18 -13.87 -7.64
N GLN A 130 2.97 -14.27 -7.24
CA GLN A 130 2.41 -15.60 -7.47
C GLN A 130 1.88 -15.83 -8.89
N ILE A 131 1.65 -14.78 -9.67
CA ILE A 131 1.08 -14.88 -11.02
C ILE A 131 2.22 -14.81 -12.04
N GLU A 132 2.46 -15.90 -12.77
CA GLU A 132 3.62 -16.05 -13.66
C GLU A 132 3.61 -15.11 -14.86
N PHE A 133 2.44 -14.89 -15.46
CA PHE A 133 2.26 -14.05 -16.64
C PHE A 133 2.24 -12.54 -16.34
N ILE A 134 2.49 -12.12 -15.09
CA ILE A 134 2.73 -10.72 -14.76
C ILE A 134 4.23 -10.46 -14.94
N ILE A 135 4.55 -9.66 -15.95
CA ILE A 135 5.93 -9.40 -16.40
C ILE A 135 6.55 -8.14 -15.77
N GLY A 136 5.75 -7.34 -15.09
CA GLY A 136 6.19 -6.11 -14.43
C GLY A 136 5.02 -5.38 -13.81
N ILE A 137 5.28 -4.17 -13.31
CA ILE A 137 4.24 -3.28 -12.79
C ILE A 137 4.37 -1.90 -13.42
N GLU A 138 3.24 -1.22 -13.62
CA GLU A 138 3.22 0.18 -14.05
C GLU A 138 2.70 1.03 -12.90
N VAL A 139 3.53 1.94 -12.39
CA VAL A 139 3.15 2.92 -11.38
C VAL A 139 2.61 4.16 -12.07
N ARG A 140 1.33 4.43 -11.87
CA ARG A 140 0.59 5.56 -12.45
C ARG A 140 0.32 6.65 -11.43
N LEU A 141 0.49 7.90 -11.86
CA LEU A 141 0.06 9.05 -11.08
C LEU A 141 -1.45 9.05 -10.89
N SER A 142 -1.89 9.60 -9.76
CA SER A 142 -3.29 9.92 -9.57
C SER A 142 -3.64 11.18 -10.36
N ASN A 143 -4.81 11.21 -11.00
CA ASN A 143 -5.35 12.41 -11.66
C ASN A 143 -5.56 13.61 -10.72
N ASN A 144 -5.43 13.42 -9.40
CA ASN A 144 -5.52 14.47 -8.39
C ASN A 144 -4.14 14.73 -7.75
N HIS A 145 -3.14 14.93 -8.60
CA HIS A 145 -1.80 15.35 -8.21
C HIS A 145 -1.71 16.87 -8.32
N PRO A 146 -1.80 17.61 -7.20
CA PRO A 146 -2.02 19.06 -7.23
C PRO A 146 -0.75 19.86 -7.52
N ARG A 147 0.44 19.26 -7.34
CA ARG A 147 1.74 19.92 -7.48
C ARG A 147 2.79 18.87 -7.72
N TYR A 148 3.64 19.11 -8.72
CA TYR A 148 4.83 18.32 -9.01
C TYR A 148 5.58 17.89 -7.74
N ASP A 149 5.82 16.60 -7.60
CA ASP A 149 6.59 16.00 -6.52
C ASP A 149 7.31 14.72 -7.00
N VAL A 150 7.85 13.95 -6.05
CA VAL A 150 8.57 12.69 -6.34
C VAL A 150 7.75 11.70 -7.18
N CYS A 151 6.42 11.75 -7.15
CA CYS A 151 5.58 10.84 -7.93
C CYS A 151 5.75 11.02 -9.43
N ASP A 152 5.98 12.24 -9.89
CA ASP A 152 6.11 12.57 -11.31
C ASP A 152 7.36 11.92 -11.91
N ASP A 153 8.49 12.04 -11.22
CA ASP A 153 9.76 11.45 -11.62
C ASP A 153 9.78 9.93 -11.46
N MET A 154 9.09 9.43 -10.44
CA MET A 154 9.05 8.00 -10.12
C MET A 154 7.92 7.26 -10.84
N ALA A 155 7.19 7.91 -11.75
CA ALA A 155 6.18 7.24 -12.57
C ALA A 155 6.82 6.33 -13.62
N GLY A 156 6.19 5.21 -13.94
CA GLY A 156 6.60 4.39 -15.07
C GLY A 156 6.52 2.89 -14.82
N ARG A 157 7.21 2.14 -15.66
CA ARG A 157 7.25 0.67 -15.64
C ARG A 157 8.41 0.21 -14.77
N TYR A 158 8.14 -0.72 -13.87
CA TYR A 158 9.10 -1.28 -12.94
C TYR A 158 9.11 -2.80 -13.04
N PRO A 159 10.20 -3.44 -12.61
CA PRO A 159 10.27 -4.88 -12.48
C PRO A 159 9.18 -5.42 -11.58
N LYS A 160 8.74 -6.65 -11.82
CA LYS A 160 7.75 -7.34 -10.97
C LYS A 160 8.21 -7.41 -9.52
N THR A 161 9.52 -7.52 -9.30
CA THR A 161 10.17 -7.60 -7.99
C THR A 161 10.22 -6.27 -7.25
N PHE A 162 9.89 -5.15 -7.91
CA PHE A 162 9.88 -3.83 -7.26
C PHE A 162 8.67 -3.70 -6.33
N HIS A 163 8.94 -3.55 -5.03
CA HIS A 163 7.93 -3.45 -4.01
C HIS A 163 7.46 -1.98 -3.85
N PHE A 164 6.41 -1.61 -4.59
CA PHE A 164 5.83 -0.27 -4.55
C PHE A 164 4.99 -0.02 -3.27
N LEU A 165 5.64 0.48 -2.22
CA LEU A 165 4.98 0.87 -0.96
C LEU A 165 4.65 2.36 -0.91
N LYS A 166 4.11 2.89 -2.02
CA LYS A 166 3.83 4.31 -2.24
C LYS A 166 5.10 5.19 -2.15
N TRP A 167 5.09 6.34 -2.83
CA TRP A 167 6.25 7.23 -2.84
C TRP A 167 6.36 8.09 -1.58
N HIS A 168 5.22 8.52 -1.04
CA HIS A 168 5.14 9.38 0.13
C HIS A 168 3.84 9.15 0.91
N VAL A 169 3.74 9.76 2.10
CA VAL A 169 2.53 9.68 2.92
C VAL A 169 1.35 10.37 2.21
N ASN A 170 0.16 9.79 2.31
CA ASN A 170 -1.05 10.22 1.58
C ASN A 170 -0.94 10.15 0.05
N CYS A 171 0.05 9.43 -0.48
CA CYS A 171 0.17 9.20 -1.91
C CYS A 171 -1.06 8.44 -2.43
N ARG A 172 -1.58 8.92 -3.58
CA ARG A 172 -2.75 8.37 -4.27
C ARG A 172 -2.39 7.58 -5.52
N CYS A 173 -1.11 7.57 -5.90
CA CYS A 173 -0.62 6.81 -7.05
C CYS A 173 -0.87 5.32 -6.84
N ILE A 174 -1.10 4.62 -7.95
CA ILE A 174 -1.43 3.19 -7.95
C ILE A 174 -0.40 2.45 -8.78
N ALA A 175 -0.18 1.18 -8.45
CA ALA A 175 0.49 0.27 -9.36
C ALA A 175 -0.57 -0.61 -10.02
N ILE A 176 -0.36 -0.96 -11.27
CA ILE A 176 -1.14 -1.96 -11.99
C ILE A 176 -0.19 -3.02 -12.56
N PRO A 177 -0.64 -4.26 -12.73
CA PRO A 177 0.21 -5.29 -13.32
C PRO A 177 0.35 -5.08 -14.83
N ILE A 178 1.54 -5.34 -15.34
CA ILE A 178 1.81 -5.47 -16.78
C ILE A 178 1.68 -6.96 -17.10
N LEU A 179 0.72 -7.31 -17.97
CA LEU A 179 0.49 -8.69 -18.37
C LEU A 179 1.36 -9.04 -19.57
N ALA A 180 1.78 -10.31 -19.65
CA ALA A 180 2.29 -10.90 -20.86
C ALA A 180 1.24 -10.86 -21.99
N SER A 181 1.69 -11.03 -23.23
CA SER A 181 0.80 -11.11 -24.40
C SER A 181 -0.22 -12.23 -24.23
N GLU A 182 -1.37 -12.10 -24.91
CA GLU A 182 -2.41 -13.13 -24.92
C GLU A 182 -1.83 -14.49 -25.31
N LYS A 183 -1.06 -14.53 -26.40
CA LYS A 183 -0.40 -15.74 -26.89
C LYS A 183 0.45 -16.45 -25.82
N LEU A 184 1.29 -15.72 -25.08
CA LEU A 184 2.12 -16.32 -24.03
C LEU A 184 1.30 -16.83 -22.84
N ARG A 185 0.11 -16.24 -22.61
CA ARG A 185 -0.82 -16.71 -21.57
C ARG A 185 -1.54 -17.98 -22.00
N GLU A 186 -1.97 -18.06 -23.25
CA GLU A 186 -2.52 -19.28 -23.86
C GLU A 186 -1.48 -20.41 -23.83
N GLU A 187 -0.24 -20.14 -24.24
CA GLU A 187 0.86 -21.12 -24.17
C GLU A 187 1.14 -21.60 -22.74
N LEU A 188 1.00 -20.71 -21.74
CA LEU A 188 1.14 -21.08 -20.33
C LEU A 188 0.00 -21.96 -19.87
N GLU A 189 -1.23 -21.69 -20.32
CA GLU A 189 -2.41 -22.49 -20.02
C GLU A 189 -2.28 -23.90 -20.61
N ASP A 190 -1.91 -24.01 -21.89
CA ASP A 190 -1.64 -25.30 -22.55
C ASP A 190 -0.56 -26.09 -21.81
N TYR A 191 0.52 -25.44 -21.40
CA TYR A 191 1.57 -26.06 -20.60
C TYR A 191 1.04 -26.57 -19.25
N LYS A 192 0.23 -25.78 -18.54
CA LYS A 192 -0.35 -26.17 -17.25
C LYS A 192 -1.40 -27.29 -17.37
N LEU A 193 -2.09 -27.37 -18.50
CA LEU A 193 -3.06 -28.43 -18.81
C LEU A 193 -2.39 -29.70 -19.36
N GLY A 194 -1.07 -29.69 -19.60
CA GLY A 194 -0.33 -30.81 -20.17
C GLY A 194 -0.55 -31.01 -21.68
N LEU A 195 -1.13 -30.00 -22.36
CA LEU A 195 -1.29 -29.96 -23.81
C LEU A 195 0.01 -29.55 -24.52
N SER A 196 0.93 -28.93 -23.78
CA SER A 196 2.29 -28.60 -24.23
C SER A 196 3.32 -29.04 -23.20
N ASN A 197 4.47 -29.53 -23.65
CA ASN A 197 5.63 -29.85 -22.79
C ASN A 197 6.57 -28.65 -22.60
N LYS A 198 6.35 -27.55 -23.33
CA LYS A 198 7.20 -26.37 -23.31
C LYS A 198 6.53 -25.26 -22.52
N LYS A 199 7.16 -24.87 -21.41
CA LYS A 199 6.78 -23.66 -20.68
C LYS A 199 7.15 -22.42 -21.53
N PRO A 200 6.23 -21.45 -21.71
CA PRO A 200 6.55 -20.22 -22.42
C PRO A 200 7.60 -19.41 -21.66
N ASP A 201 8.40 -18.67 -22.42
CA ASP A 201 9.35 -17.71 -21.88
C ASP A 201 8.73 -16.32 -21.86
N PHE A 202 8.90 -15.60 -20.75
CA PHE A 202 8.28 -14.30 -20.54
C PHE A 202 9.34 -13.20 -20.55
N ASN A 203 9.09 -12.17 -21.36
CA ASN A 203 9.93 -10.97 -21.38
C ASN A 203 9.57 -10.07 -20.19
N TYR A 204 10.32 -10.21 -19.09
CA TYR A 204 10.12 -9.40 -17.88
C TYR A 204 10.67 -7.98 -18.06
N VAL A 205 10.07 -7.03 -17.33
CA VAL A 205 10.67 -5.71 -17.13
C VAL A 205 11.82 -5.88 -16.15
N GLU A 206 13.04 -5.53 -16.56
CA GLU A 206 14.25 -5.75 -15.75
C GLU A 206 14.70 -4.50 -15.00
N ASP A 207 14.53 -3.33 -15.61
CA ASP A 207 15.00 -2.05 -15.07
C ASP A 207 13.87 -1.14 -14.58
N ILE A 208 14.25 -0.22 -13.69
CA ILE A 208 13.40 0.91 -13.28
C ILE A 208 13.40 2.00 -14.36
N PRO A 209 12.42 2.93 -14.39
CA PRO A 209 12.41 4.02 -15.35
C PRO A 209 13.65 4.92 -15.22
N ASP A 210 14.19 5.40 -16.35
CA ASP A 210 15.37 6.28 -16.36
C ASP A 210 15.18 7.55 -15.52
N LYS A 211 13.98 8.12 -15.54
CA LYS A 211 13.62 9.28 -14.70
C LYS A 211 13.70 8.94 -13.21
N ALA A 212 13.25 7.76 -12.81
CA ALA A 212 13.32 7.29 -11.44
C ALA A 212 14.77 7.06 -11.01
N SER A 213 15.58 6.43 -11.87
CA SER A 213 17.02 6.26 -11.64
C SER A 213 17.74 7.60 -11.49
N SER A 214 17.46 8.54 -12.38
CA SER A 214 17.99 9.91 -12.34
C SER A 214 17.60 10.63 -11.05
N TRP A 215 16.33 10.52 -10.65
CA TRP A 215 15.85 11.10 -9.40
C TRP A 215 16.57 10.52 -8.18
N ILE A 216 16.76 9.19 -8.12
CA ILE A 216 17.49 8.52 -7.05
C ILE A 216 18.91 9.07 -6.95
N LYS A 217 19.62 9.13 -8.08
CA LYS A 217 21.00 9.63 -8.14
C LYS A 217 21.10 11.07 -7.65
N GLN A 218 20.25 11.96 -8.15
CA GLN A 218 20.24 13.38 -7.77
C GLN A 218 19.84 13.63 -6.31
N ASN A 219 19.05 12.74 -5.71
CA ASN A 219 18.53 12.90 -4.35
C ASN A 219 19.25 12.04 -3.31
N ALA A 220 20.29 11.30 -3.70
CA ALA A 220 20.92 10.29 -2.85
C ALA A 220 21.47 10.87 -1.53
N ASP A 221 22.11 12.04 -1.58
CA ASP A 221 22.67 12.71 -0.39
C ASP A 221 21.58 13.26 0.51
N ARG A 222 20.52 13.83 -0.10
CA ARG A 222 19.35 14.32 0.63
C ARG A 222 18.67 13.19 1.41
N VAL A 223 18.51 12.03 0.78
CA VAL A 223 17.92 10.84 1.42
C VAL A 223 18.82 10.27 2.51
N ALA A 224 20.15 10.29 2.32
CA ALA A 224 21.10 9.82 3.33
C ALA A 224 21.01 10.62 4.65
N GLY A 225 20.67 11.92 4.57
CA GLY A 225 20.45 12.76 5.74
C GLY A 225 19.11 12.55 6.46
N TRP A 226 18.20 11.72 5.95
CA TRP A 226 16.89 11.52 6.59
C TRP A 226 16.95 10.50 7.71
N SER A 227 16.44 10.88 8.88
CA SER A 227 16.21 9.96 10.00
C SER A 227 15.25 8.83 9.62
N ASN A 228 14.27 9.11 8.76
CA ASN A 228 13.29 8.16 8.27
C ASN A 228 13.10 8.29 6.74
N PRO A 229 13.87 7.57 5.89
CA PRO A 229 13.63 7.49 4.44
C PRO A 229 12.22 6.99 4.08
N PRO A 230 11.75 7.06 2.82
CA PRO A 230 10.51 6.45 2.37
C PRO A 230 10.54 4.91 2.34
N TYR A 231 9.37 4.30 2.30
CA TYR A 231 9.19 2.86 2.49
C TYR A 231 9.66 2.00 1.34
N TRP A 232 9.41 2.48 0.14
CA TRP A 232 9.88 1.84 -1.08
C TRP A 232 11.41 1.73 -1.11
N ILE A 233 12.16 2.70 -0.57
CA ILE A 233 13.64 2.62 -0.53
C ILE A 233 14.08 1.42 0.31
N LYS A 234 13.49 1.24 1.49
CA LYS A 234 13.82 0.11 2.37
C LYS A 234 13.40 -1.24 1.82
N ALA A 235 12.30 -1.28 1.08
CA ALA A 235 11.81 -2.50 0.47
C ALA A 235 12.62 -2.90 -0.78
N ASN A 236 13.32 -1.94 -1.40
CA ASN A 236 14.06 -2.12 -2.66
C ASN A 236 15.52 -1.66 -2.52
N LYS A 237 16.20 -2.07 -1.44
CA LYS A 237 17.57 -1.59 -1.12
C LYS A 237 18.57 -1.83 -2.25
N GLU A 238 18.51 -3.01 -2.86
CA GLU A 238 19.43 -3.40 -3.94
C GLU A 238 19.22 -2.51 -5.17
N VAL A 239 17.97 -2.36 -5.60
CA VAL A 239 17.58 -1.47 -6.71
C VAL A 239 17.99 -0.02 -6.43
N TYR A 240 17.73 0.47 -5.21
CA TYR A 240 18.10 1.83 -4.81
C TYR A 240 19.62 2.04 -4.82
N ASN A 241 20.39 1.10 -4.28
CA ASN A 241 21.84 1.18 -4.24
C ASN A 241 22.47 1.06 -5.64
N ALA A 242 21.87 0.26 -6.53
CA ALA A 242 22.29 0.17 -7.92
C ALA A 242 22.07 1.50 -8.65
N ALA A 243 20.89 2.10 -8.53
CA ALA A 243 20.55 3.38 -9.15
C ALA A 243 21.30 4.59 -8.58
N LYS A 244 21.83 4.48 -7.34
CA LYS A 244 22.65 5.53 -6.72
C LYS A 244 24.05 5.68 -7.36
N LYS A 245 24.59 4.62 -7.96
CA LYS A 245 25.94 4.62 -8.56
C LYS A 245 25.97 5.50 -9.82
#